data_AF-A0A6G7ZIN6-F1
#
_entry.id   AF-A0A6G7ZIN6-F1
#
_cell.length_a   1.000
_cell.length_b   1.000
_cell.length_c   1.000
_cell.angle_alpha   90.00
_cell.angle_beta   90.00
_cell.angle_gamma   90.00
#
_symmetry.space_group_name_H-M   'P 1'
#
loop_
_entity.id
_entity.type
_entity.pdbx_description
1 polymer ?
#
loop_
_entity_poly.entity_id
_entity_poly.type
_entity_poly.pdbx_seq_one_letter_code
_entity_poly.pdbx_strand_id
1 'polypeptide(L)'
;MSFLTRYFNPWKYRRQKAAERVAALRARDGDNCARCRRPMRFDLVEGHDQGAAIEPVVPGVIGEALQDFRLCHPRCNPSGVDHTAEVTMRLRKKNEAELFAKARAKRAA
;
A
#
# COMPACT_ATOMS: atom_id res chain seq x y z
N MET A 1 -7.50 2.85 30.65
CA MET A 1 -7.68 4.00 29.72
C MET A 1 -8.96 4.72 30.09
N SER A 2 -8.87 6.01 30.43
CA SER A 2 -10.00 6.77 31.02
C SER A 2 -11.02 7.22 29.97
N PHE A 3 -12.31 6.99 30.26
CA PHE A 3 -13.45 7.37 29.41
C PHE A 3 -13.43 8.85 28.98
N LEU A 4 -12.90 9.72 29.85
CA LEU A 4 -12.74 11.16 29.64
C LEU A 4 -11.91 11.50 28.39
N THR A 5 -10.86 10.73 28.10
CA THR A 5 -9.96 11.04 26.97
C THR A 5 -10.64 10.84 25.62
N ARG A 6 -11.58 9.89 25.52
CA ARG A 6 -12.34 9.60 24.30
C ARG A 6 -13.33 10.72 23.96
N TYR A 7 -13.89 11.38 24.98
CA TYR A 7 -14.92 12.41 24.82
C TYR A 7 -14.33 13.82 24.72
N PHE A 8 -13.35 14.17 25.57
CA PHE A 8 -12.78 15.52 25.60
C PHE A 8 -11.76 15.79 24.48
N ASN A 9 -11.09 14.76 23.97
CA ASN A 9 -10.19 14.92 22.82
C ASN A 9 -10.32 13.75 21.83
N PRO A 10 -11.43 13.70 21.07
CA PRO A 10 -11.68 12.65 20.10
C PRO A 10 -10.60 12.57 19.01
N TRP A 11 -9.96 13.69 18.68
CA TRP A 11 -8.88 13.74 17.70
C TRP A 11 -7.62 13.03 18.20
N LYS A 12 -7.17 13.33 19.42
CA LYS A 12 -6.02 12.67 20.04
C LYS A 12 -6.25 11.18 20.22
N TYR A 13 -7.47 10.79 20.63
CA TYR A 13 -7.85 9.38 20.75
C TYR A 13 -7.78 8.66 19.41
N ARG A 14 -8.35 9.23 18.33
CA ARG A 14 -8.27 8.66 16.98
C ARG A 14 -6.83 8.51 16.50
N ARG A 15 -5.98 9.51 16.75
CA ARG A 15 -4.56 9.48 16.38
C ARG A 15 -3.78 8.39 17.13
N GLN A 16 -4.05 8.19 18.42
CA GLN A 16 -3.46 7.10 19.21
C GLN A 16 -3.89 5.73 18.68
N LYS A 17 -5.20 5.55 18.41
CA LYS A 17 -5.71 4.29 17.83
C LYS A 17 -5.12 3.99 16.45
N ALA A 18 -4.94 5.00 15.61
CA ALA A 18 -4.27 4.85 14.32
C ALA A 18 -2.80 4.41 14.51
N ALA A 19 -2.06 5.04 15.42
CA ALA A 19 -0.69 4.66 15.73
C ALA A 19 -0.58 3.23 16.28
N GLU A 20 -1.49 2.81 17.17
CA GLU A 20 -1.58 1.43 17.66
C GLU A 20 -1.81 0.44 16.50
N ARG A 21 -2.71 0.76 15.57
CA ARG A 21 -2.96 -0.08 14.38
C ARG A 21 -1.73 -0.19 13.48
N VAL A 22 -1.03 0.93 13.22
CA VAL A 22 0.22 0.92 12.44
C VAL A 22 1.27 0.05 13.14
N ALA A 23 1.44 0.18 14.46
CA ALA A 23 2.40 -0.62 15.22
C ALA A 23 2.07 -2.12 15.16
N ALA A 24 0.80 -2.49 15.29
CA ALA A 24 0.35 -3.88 15.19
C ALA A 24 0.60 -4.47 13.79
N LEU A 25 0.27 -3.72 12.73
CA LEU A 25 0.53 -4.15 11.37
C LEU A 25 2.04 -4.22 11.07
N ARG A 26 2.83 -3.28 11.59
CA ARG A 26 4.29 -3.26 11.44
C ARG A 26 4.94 -4.46 12.10
N ALA A 27 4.45 -4.89 13.27
CA ALA A 27 4.94 -6.10 13.93
C ALA A 27 4.67 -7.37 13.10
N ARG A 28 3.59 -7.39 12.30
CA ARG A 28 3.21 -8.53 11.44
C ARG A 28 3.91 -8.50 10.07
N ASP A 29 3.84 -7.37 9.38
CA ASP A 29 4.26 -7.20 7.99
C ASP A 29 5.73 -6.74 7.87
N GLY A 30 6.29 -6.22 8.95
CA GLY A 30 7.61 -5.61 9.00
C GLY A 30 7.64 -4.17 8.46
N ASP A 31 8.84 -3.74 8.06
CA ASP A 31 9.11 -2.36 7.65
C ASP A 31 9.00 -2.14 6.13
N ASN A 32 8.74 -3.20 5.37
CA ASN A 32 8.69 -3.15 3.92
C ASN A 32 7.25 -3.08 3.41
N CYS A 33 7.03 -2.29 2.37
CA CYS A 33 5.73 -2.19 1.71
C CYS A 33 5.31 -3.55 1.14
N ALA A 34 4.08 -3.99 1.46
CA ALA A 34 3.55 -5.27 0.99
C ALA A 34 3.50 -5.42 -0.55
N ARG A 35 3.40 -4.30 -1.29
CA ARG A 35 3.31 -4.28 -2.76
C ARG A 35 4.67 -4.22 -3.44
N CYS A 36 5.47 -3.21 -3.13
CA CYS A 36 6.74 -2.96 -3.82
C CYS A 36 7.97 -3.50 -3.08
N ARG A 37 7.79 -4.02 -1.85
CA ARG A 37 8.85 -4.58 -0.98
C ARG A 37 9.98 -3.60 -0.63
N ARG A 38 9.80 -2.31 -0.89
CA ARG A 38 10.73 -1.25 -0.49
C ARG A 38 10.47 -0.83 0.96
N PRO A 39 11.50 -0.37 1.69
CA PRO A 39 11.34 0.10 3.06
C PRO A 39 10.40 1.31 3.11
N MET A 40 9.46 1.28 4.05
CA MET A 40 8.57 2.38 4.36
C MET A 40 9.16 3.25 5.48
N ARG A 41 8.84 4.53 5.44
CA ARG A 41 9.26 5.50 6.45
C ARG A 41 8.11 5.82 7.40
N PHE A 42 8.30 5.52 8.67
CA PHE A 42 7.28 5.76 9.71
C PHE A 42 7.49 7.08 10.47
N ASP A 43 8.61 7.76 10.21
CA ASP A 43 8.96 9.07 10.75
C ASP A 43 8.32 10.24 9.99
N LEU A 44 7.83 9.98 8.78
CA LEU A 44 7.23 10.99 7.91
C LEU A 44 5.80 11.32 8.31
N VAL A 45 5.36 12.52 7.92
CA VAL A 45 3.99 12.98 8.09
C VAL A 45 3.03 12.09 7.30
N GLU A 46 1.82 11.91 7.84
CA GLU A 46 0.75 11.18 7.18
C GLU A 46 0.47 11.74 5.78
N GLY A 47 0.27 10.85 4.80
CA GLY A 47 0.06 11.22 3.40
C GLY A 47 1.34 11.39 2.56
N HIS A 48 2.53 11.29 3.15
CA HIS A 48 3.77 11.30 2.37
C HIS A 48 3.91 10.02 1.51
N ASP A 49 4.38 10.15 0.27
CA ASP A 49 4.54 9.03 -0.68
C ASP A 49 5.40 7.85 -0.19
N GLN A 50 6.37 8.10 0.69
CA GLN A 50 7.24 7.09 1.29
C GLN A 50 6.74 6.66 2.68
N GLY A 51 5.67 7.27 3.16
CA GLY A 51 5.01 6.95 4.41
C GLY A 51 4.38 5.56 4.38
N ALA A 52 4.15 4.99 5.55
CA ALA A 52 3.33 3.80 5.70
C ALA A 52 1.84 4.21 5.74
N ALA A 53 1.03 3.66 4.84
CA ALA A 53 -0.42 3.78 4.87
C ALA A 53 -1.07 2.42 5.16
N ILE A 54 -2.15 2.46 5.94
CA ILE A 54 -3.00 1.30 6.21
C ILE A 54 -4.03 1.21 5.09
N GLU A 55 -3.93 0.18 4.27
CA GLU A 55 -4.81 -0.01 3.12
C GLU A 55 -5.54 -1.35 3.23
N PRO A 56 -6.82 -1.42 2.82
CA PRO A 56 -7.55 -2.67 2.82
C PRO A 56 -6.99 -3.62 1.76
N VAL A 57 -6.97 -4.92 2.08
CA VAL A 57 -6.53 -5.98 1.17
C VAL A 57 -7.54 -6.16 0.05
N VAL A 58 -8.83 -6.13 0.40
CA VAL A 58 -9.96 -6.22 -0.52
C VAL A 58 -10.70 -4.87 -0.56
N PRO A 59 -11.06 -4.34 -1.74
CA PRO A 59 -11.86 -3.13 -1.81
C PRO A 59 -13.19 -3.29 -1.06
N GLY A 60 -13.57 -2.30 -0.26
CA GLY A 60 -14.88 -2.28 0.41
C GLY A 60 -14.92 -2.98 1.79
N VAL A 61 -13.79 -3.39 2.35
CA VAL A 61 -13.76 -3.84 3.75
C VAL A 61 -14.03 -2.66 4.67
N ILE A 62 -15.11 -2.75 5.44
CA ILE A 62 -15.46 -1.83 6.51
C ILE A 62 -15.29 -2.60 7.82
N GLY A 63 -14.17 -2.37 8.52
CA GLY A 63 -13.86 -3.12 9.74
C GLY A 63 -12.61 -2.64 10.47
N GLU A 64 -12.39 -3.18 11.66
CA GLU A 64 -11.20 -2.94 12.48
C GLU A 64 -10.25 -4.15 12.53
N ALA A 65 -10.63 -5.25 11.89
CA ALA A 65 -9.90 -6.50 11.91
C ALA A 65 -8.57 -6.37 11.14
N LEU A 66 -7.45 -6.62 11.83
CA LEU A 66 -6.10 -6.40 11.28
C LEU A 66 -5.82 -7.24 10.02
N GLN A 67 -6.41 -8.42 9.88
CA GLN A 67 -6.24 -9.30 8.73
C GLN A 67 -6.75 -8.70 7.42
N ASP A 68 -7.70 -7.76 7.50
CA ASP A 68 -8.28 -7.16 6.30
C ASP A 68 -7.46 -5.98 5.79
N PHE A 69 -6.40 -5.59 6.52
CA PHE A 69 -5.53 -4.47 6.19
C PHE A 69 -4.08 -4.91 6.04
N ARG A 70 -3.32 -4.12 5.28
CA ARG A 70 -1.87 -4.27 5.07
C ARG A 70 -1.18 -2.92 5.08
N LEU A 71 0.13 -2.92 5.34
CA LEU A 71 0.95 -1.72 5.17
C LEU A 71 1.50 -1.61 3.74
N CYS A 72 1.24 -0.47 3.11
CA CYS A 72 1.87 -0.11 1.85
C CYS A 72 2.05 1.40 1.71
N HIS A 73 2.88 1.82 0.76
CA HIS A 73 2.97 3.23 0.39
C HIS A 73 1.61 3.72 -0.15
N PRO A 74 1.22 4.99 0.12
CA PRO A 74 -0.02 5.58 -0.38
C PRO A 74 -0.19 5.45 -1.90
N ARG A 75 0.92 5.54 -2.65
CA ARG A 75 0.91 5.41 -4.12
C ARG A 75 0.79 3.97 -4.63
N CYS A 76 1.17 2.99 -3.81
CA CYS A 76 1.28 1.60 -4.25
C CYS A 76 -0.05 0.83 -4.23
N ASN A 77 -1.03 1.23 -3.41
CA ASN A 77 -2.34 0.58 -3.44
C ASN A 77 -3.19 0.97 -4.66
N PRO A 78 -3.40 2.26 -4.98
CA PRO A 78 -4.24 2.67 -6.10
C PRO A 78 -3.65 2.32 -7.47
N SER A 79 -2.33 2.15 -7.58
CA SER A 79 -1.73 1.69 -8.84
C SER A 79 -2.16 0.26 -9.18
N GLY A 80 -2.51 -0.56 -8.18
CA GLY A 80 -2.83 -1.98 -8.37
C GLY A 80 -1.64 -2.82 -8.89
N VAL A 81 -0.49 -2.21 -9.14
CA VAL A 81 0.68 -2.83 -9.74
C VAL A 81 1.64 -3.27 -8.64
N ASP A 82 1.92 -4.57 -8.60
CA ASP A 82 3.05 -5.08 -7.83
C ASP A 82 4.34 -4.69 -8.55
N HIS A 83 5.08 -3.74 -7.99
CA HIS A 83 6.36 -3.28 -8.57
C HIS A 83 7.54 -4.20 -8.22
N THR A 84 7.29 -5.47 -7.95
CA THR A 84 8.37 -6.43 -7.75
C THR A 84 9.18 -6.55 -9.05
N ALA A 85 10.49 -6.73 -8.93
CA ALA A 85 11.39 -6.88 -10.08
C ALA A 85 10.90 -7.97 -11.06
N GLU A 86 10.27 -9.01 -10.53
CA GLU A 86 9.69 -10.09 -11.32
C GLU A 86 8.47 -9.65 -12.14
N VAL A 87 7.52 -8.95 -11.51
CA VAL A 87 6.30 -8.46 -12.19
C VAL A 87 6.64 -7.37 -13.21
N THR A 88 7.59 -6.48 -12.90
CA THR A 88 8.06 -5.47 -13.86
C THR A 88 8.75 -6.11 -15.06
N MET A 89 9.55 -7.15 -14.85
CA MET A 89 10.17 -7.91 -15.95
C MET A 89 9.14 -8.64 -16.82
N ARG A 90 8.08 -9.23 -16.23
CA ARG A 90 6.99 -9.83 -17.03
C ARG A 90 6.23 -8.79 -17.85
N LEU A 91 5.89 -7.65 -17.26
CA LEU A 91 5.25 -6.53 -17.94
C LEU A 91 6.11 -6.03 -19.11
N ARG A 92 7.42 -5.88 -18.89
CA ARG A 92 8.37 -5.49 -19.93
C ARG A 92 8.37 -6.48 -21.10
N LYS A 93 8.47 -7.79 -20.83
CA LYS A 93 8.42 -8.84 -21.86
C LYS A 93 7.11 -8.81 -22.66
N LYS A 94 5.96 -8.61 -22.00
CA LYS A 94 4.66 -8.47 -22.67
C LYS A 94 4.63 -7.24 -23.57
N ASN A 95 5.07 -6.09 -23.07
CA ASN A 95 5.09 -4.84 -23.85
C ASN A 95 6.04 -4.94 -25.06
N GLU A 96 7.21 -5.57 -24.90
CA GLU A 96 8.13 -5.83 -26.00
C GLU A 96 7.48 -6.73 -27.08
N ALA A 97 6.81 -7.82 -26.67
CA ALA A 97 6.10 -8.70 -27.59
C ALA A 97 4.97 -7.99 -28.36
N GLU A 98 4.18 -7.14 -27.69
CA GLU A 98 3.13 -6.35 -28.32
C GLU A 98 3.69 -5.31 -29.30
N LEU A 99 4.81 -4.66 -28.97
CA LEU A 99 5.50 -3.73 -29.87
C LEU A 99 5.97 -4.46 -31.13
N PHE A 100 6.58 -5.64 -31.00
CA PHE A 100 6.99 -6.43 -32.15
C PHE A 100 5.80 -6.94 -32.98
N ALA A 101 4.69 -7.33 -32.33
CA ALA A 101 3.47 -7.73 -33.03
C ALA A 101 2.86 -6.57 -33.82
N LYS A 102 2.77 -5.37 -33.22
CA LYS A 102 2.30 -4.15 -33.90
C LYS A 102 3.22 -3.75 -35.06
N ALA A 103 4.54 -3.85 -34.88
CA ALA A 103 5.51 -3.56 -35.94
C ALA A 103 5.39 -4.54 -37.13
N ARG A 104 5.14 -5.83 -36.85
CA ARG A 104 4.87 -6.84 -37.89
C ARG A 104 3.54 -6.57 -38.61
N ALA A 105 2.47 -6.27 -37.87
CA ALA A 105 1.17 -5.93 -38.46
C ALA A 105 1.24 -4.69 -39.36
N LYS A 106 1.99 -3.65 -38.94
CA LYS A 106 2.18 -2.43 -39.73
C LYS A 106 3.03 -2.64 -41.01
N ARG A 107 3.89 -3.67 -41.03
CA ARG A 107 4.68 -4.04 -42.23
C ARG A 107 3.92 -4.96 -43.20
N ALA A 108 2.85 -5.62 -42.73
CA ALA A 108 2.05 -6.53 -43.53
C ALA A 108 0.82 -5.86 -44.19
N ALA A 109 0.56 -4.59 -43.86
CA ALA A 109 -0.41 -3.71 -44.50
C ALA A 109 0.32 -2.77 -45.48
#